data_AF-A0A1Z5L0C4-F1
#
_entry.id   AF-A0A1Z5L0C4-F1
#
_cell.length_a   1.000
_cell.length_b   1.000
_cell.length_c   1.000
_cell.angle_alpha   90.00
_cell.angle_beta   90.00
_cell.angle_gamma   90.00
#
_symmetry.space_group_name_H-M   'P 1'
#
loop_
_entity.id
_entity.type
_entity.pdbx_description
1 polymer ?
#
loop_
_entity_poly.entity_id
_entity_poly.type
_entity_poly.pdbx_seq_one_letter_code
_entity_poly.pdbx_strand_id
1 'polypeptide(L)'
;MRRPKKVAALQGKKVICIAVGSLHCVACTDNGEVYTWGDNDEGQLGDGTVNAIQKPKLVTALQGKKINRVSCGSAHTVAWSTIGSRVGGGSLPAEVPMEYDLLRDIPVVTLRNRYALLYHFSELFAPSVPMFDLSGSSGINQEGFDSLRGLLVSSGKESAFRKVVQATMVRDRQHGPVVELNRIQVKRARSKNGLAGPDGTKSVFGQMVSKMSLLTQDSLLLPHRVWKVKFVGESVDDCGGGYSESIAEMCDELQNGSLPLLILTPNGRDEAGTNRDCFLLNPAAKSPLHLNMFRFLGILMGIAVRTGSPLSLSLAEPVWKQLVGLHLTPADLNEVDRGYVPGLMCVRDMEPEAFQKLDMPFTTHSATGQEVRLSTKYQRTSVENRAEYVKLALNYRLHEFDEQVAAAREGMARVIPVPMLSLFTGYELETMVCGSPDIPINLLKAVATYKGVEPDSPLVQWFWDVMEEFTNAERSLDET
;
A
#
# COMPACT_ATOMS: atom_id res chain seq x y z
N MET A 1 44.95 -22.01 -4.37
CA MET A 1 44.77 -20.81 -5.21
C MET A 1 43.29 -20.50 -5.33
N ARG A 2 42.76 -19.62 -4.47
CA ARG A 2 41.38 -19.09 -4.56
C ARG A 2 41.38 -17.86 -5.45
N ARG A 3 41.45 -18.07 -6.77
CA ARG A 3 41.31 -17.02 -7.78
C ARG A 3 40.29 -17.47 -8.82
N PRO A 4 39.45 -16.57 -9.35
CA PRO A 4 38.50 -16.91 -10.42
C PRO A 4 39.20 -17.64 -11.57
N LYS A 5 38.59 -18.71 -12.06
CA LYS A 5 39.07 -19.48 -13.22
C LYS A 5 37.95 -19.64 -14.22
N LYS A 6 38.31 -19.56 -15.50
CA LYS A 6 37.41 -19.88 -16.60
C LYS A 6 36.95 -21.34 -16.50
N VAL A 7 35.65 -21.57 -16.59
CA VAL A 7 35.06 -22.91 -16.63
C VAL A 7 35.22 -23.47 -18.06
N ALA A 8 36.33 -24.16 -18.31
CA ALA A 8 36.68 -24.64 -19.65
C ALA A 8 35.59 -25.50 -20.33
N ALA A 9 34.82 -26.27 -19.55
CA ALA A 9 33.75 -27.13 -20.07
C ALA A 9 32.60 -26.36 -20.73
N LEU A 10 32.44 -25.06 -20.43
CA LEU A 10 31.41 -24.19 -21.01
C LEU A 10 31.98 -23.25 -22.09
N GLN A 11 33.24 -23.45 -22.51
CA GLN A 11 33.85 -22.61 -23.53
C GLN A 11 33.11 -22.73 -24.87
N GLY A 12 32.83 -21.59 -25.50
CA GLY A 12 32.12 -21.53 -26.78
C GLY A 12 30.60 -21.65 -26.66
N LYS A 13 30.06 -21.83 -25.45
CA LYS A 13 28.62 -21.79 -25.18
C LYS A 13 28.22 -20.39 -24.72
N LYS A 14 27.11 -19.86 -25.25
CA LYS A 14 26.52 -18.62 -24.76
C LYS A 14 25.59 -18.94 -23.60
N VAL A 15 26.11 -18.82 -22.38
CA VAL A 15 25.33 -19.03 -21.16
C VAL A 15 24.40 -17.84 -20.93
N ILE A 16 23.10 -18.09 -20.79
CA ILE A 16 22.06 -17.06 -20.61
C ILE A 16 21.45 -17.07 -19.21
N CYS A 17 21.65 -18.13 -18.44
CA CYS A 17 21.13 -18.25 -17.07
C CYS A 17 22.04 -19.19 -16.25
N ILE A 18 22.31 -18.83 -15.00
CA ILE A 18 23.08 -19.63 -14.03
C ILE A 18 22.31 -19.63 -12.72
N ALA A 19 22.30 -20.77 -12.04
CA ALA A 19 21.78 -20.90 -10.68
C ALA A 19 22.78 -21.70 -9.81
N VAL A 20 22.78 -21.43 -8.51
CA VAL A 20 23.64 -22.10 -7.54
C VAL A 20 22.82 -22.52 -6.34
N GLY A 21 22.95 -23.78 -5.92
CA GLY A 21 22.45 -24.27 -4.65
C GLY A 21 23.54 -24.24 -3.58
N SER A 22 23.33 -24.98 -2.49
CA SER A 22 24.28 -25.01 -1.38
C SER A 22 25.66 -25.55 -1.79
N LEU A 23 25.68 -26.60 -2.62
CA LEU A 23 26.90 -27.29 -3.04
C LEU A 23 26.91 -27.67 -4.53
N HIS A 24 25.97 -27.14 -5.32
CA HIS A 24 25.87 -27.42 -6.76
C HIS A 24 25.61 -26.16 -7.59
N CYS A 25 25.86 -26.26 -8.88
CA CYS A 25 25.77 -25.20 -9.86
C CYS A 25 25.07 -25.72 -11.12
N VAL A 26 24.32 -24.83 -11.76
CA VAL A 26 23.55 -25.12 -12.97
C VAL A 26 23.73 -23.97 -13.94
N ALA A 27 23.96 -24.29 -15.21
CA ALA A 27 24.04 -23.30 -16.29
C ALA A 27 23.13 -23.71 -17.46
N CYS A 28 22.44 -22.73 -18.03
CA CYS A 28 21.59 -22.89 -19.21
C CYS A 28 22.12 -22.00 -20.34
N THR A 29 22.19 -22.57 -21.54
CA THR A 29 22.68 -21.90 -22.76
C THR A 29 21.53 -21.37 -23.62
N ASP A 30 21.84 -20.47 -24.55
CA ASP A 30 20.88 -19.94 -25.54
C ASP A 30 20.27 -21.01 -26.46
N ASN A 31 20.99 -22.11 -26.70
CA ASN A 31 20.49 -23.27 -27.44
C ASN A 31 19.59 -24.19 -26.59
N GLY A 32 19.40 -23.86 -25.31
CA GLY A 32 18.58 -24.58 -24.35
C GLY A 32 19.17 -25.86 -23.78
N GLU A 33 20.50 -25.99 -23.84
CA GLU A 33 21.25 -27.04 -23.13
C GLU A 33 21.44 -26.65 -21.66
N VAL A 34 21.26 -27.63 -20.76
CA VAL A 34 21.44 -27.46 -19.30
C VAL A 34 22.65 -28.26 -18.84
N TYR A 35 23.54 -27.61 -18.10
CA TYR A 35 24.73 -28.22 -17.52
C TYR A 35 24.68 -28.13 -15.99
N THR A 36 24.95 -29.24 -15.31
CA THR A 36 24.97 -29.32 -13.84
C THR A 36 26.31 -29.85 -13.34
N TRP A 37 26.76 -29.36 -12.18
CA TRP A 37 27.96 -29.85 -11.49
C TRP A 37 27.94 -29.47 -10.01
N GLY A 38 28.70 -30.19 -9.20
CA GLY A 38 28.84 -30.06 -7.77
C GLY A 38 28.38 -31.33 -7.06
N ASP A 39 27.86 -31.13 -5.86
CA ASP A 39 27.27 -32.18 -5.04
C ASP A 39 25.99 -32.75 -5.66
N ASN A 40 25.73 -34.04 -5.41
CA ASN A 40 24.58 -34.75 -5.98
C ASN A 40 23.95 -35.75 -5.00
N ASP A 41 24.16 -35.61 -3.69
CA ASP A 41 23.72 -36.60 -2.70
C ASP A 41 22.18 -36.78 -2.69
N GLU A 42 21.44 -35.74 -3.07
CA GLU A 42 19.97 -35.72 -3.18
C GLU A 42 19.47 -35.86 -4.64
N GLY A 43 20.37 -36.16 -5.59
CA GLY A 43 20.03 -36.21 -7.02
C GLY A 43 19.82 -34.82 -7.66
N GLN A 44 20.26 -33.75 -7.02
CA GLN A 44 20.05 -32.36 -7.43
C GLN A 44 20.63 -32.00 -8.81
N LEU A 45 21.54 -32.80 -9.36
CA LEU A 45 22.11 -32.59 -10.69
C LEU A 45 21.20 -33.07 -11.83
N GLY A 46 20.17 -33.87 -11.52
CA GLY A 46 19.16 -34.30 -12.49
C GLY A 46 19.66 -35.25 -13.59
N ASP A 47 20.82 -35.89 -13.40
CA ASP A 47 21.41 -36.81 -14.39
C ASP A 47 21.00 -38.28 -14.18
N GLY A 48 20.02 -38.52 -13.31
CA GLY A 48 19.52 -39.86 -12.97
C GLY A 48 20.42 -40.61 -11.98
N THR A 49 21.44 -39.96 -11.41
CA THR A 49 22.34 -40.54 -10.41
C THR A 49 22.39 -39.69 -9.14
N VAL A 50 23.06 -40.20 -8.11
CA VAL A 50 23.40 -39.48 -6.87
C VAL A 50 24.92 -39.25 -6.74
N ASN A 51 25.66 -39.33 -7.84
CA ASN A 51 27.11 -39.16 -7.83
C ASN A 51 27.48 -37.70 -8.04
N ALA A 52 28.36 -37.16 -7.20
CA ALA A 52 28.88 -35.80 -7.37
C ALA A 52 29.66 -35.64 -8.68
N ILE A 53 29.49 -34.50 -9.34
CA ILE A 53 30.12 -34.20 -10.63
C ILE A 53 30.98 -32.95 -10.50
N GLN A 54 32.30 -33.08 -10.68
CA GLN A 54 33.22 -31.96 -10.43
C GLN A 54 33.29 -30.90 -11.55
N LYS A 55 32.72 -31.16 -12.73
CA LYS A 55 32.76 -30.28 -13.90
C LYS A 55 31.40 -30.23 -14.59
N PRO A 56 31.01 -29.10 -15.19
CA PRO A 56 29.72 -29.00 -15.90
C PRO A 56 29.50 -30.18 -16.84
N LYS A 57 28.41 -30.93 -16.59
CA LYS A 57 27.99 -32.07 -17.40
C LYS A 57 26.60 -31.79 -17.96
N LEU A 58 26.40 -32.10 -19.23
CA LEU A 58 25.13 -31.91 -19.91
C LEU A 58 24.07 -32.85 -19.33
N VAL A 59 22.93 -32.30 -18.95
CA VAL A 59 21.76 -33.06 -18.51
C VAL A 59 21.02 -33.56 -19.75
N THR A 60 21.31 -34.78 -20.16
CA THR A 60 20.78 -35.38 -21.39
C THR A 60 19.27 -35.47 -21.41
N ALA A 61 18.64 -35.69 -20.25
CA ALA A 61 17.18 -35.76 -20.10
C ALA A 61 16.44 -34.48 -20.54
N LEU A 62 17.14 -33.33 -20.57
CA LEU A 62 16.56 -32.03 -20.94
C LEU A 62 16.87 -31.62 -22.39
N GLN A 63 17.63 -32.43 -23.14
CA GLN A 63 17.94 -32.13 -24.54
C GLN A 63 16.66 -32.04 -25.39
N GLY A 64 16.63 -31.07 -26.31
CA GLY A 64 15.47 -30.84 -27.18
C GLY A 64 14.27 -30.19 -26.49
N LYS A 65 14.27 -30.02 -25.16
CA LYS A 65 13.19 -29.34 -24.41
C LYS A 65 13.28 -27.81 -24.45
N LYS A 66 14.33 -27.26 -25.06
CA LYS A 66 14.58 -25.81 -25.24
C LYS A 66 14.49 -25.03 -23.92
N ILE A 67 15.16 -25.53 -22.87
CA ILE A 67 15.19 -24.87 -21.57
C ILE A 67 15.73 -23.44 -21.72
N ASN A 68 15.15 -22.46 -21.05
CA ASN A 68 15.63 -21.09 -21.11
C ASN A 68 15.83 -20.43 -19.73
N ARG A 69 15.51 -21.16 -18.67
CA ARG A 69 15.67 -20.74 -17.29
C ARG A 69 15.96 -21.92 -16.38
N VAL A 70 16.77 -21.67 -15.36
CA VAL A 70 17.14 -22.62 -14.31
C VAL A 70 17.11 -21.92 -12.95
N SER A 71 16.77 -22.66 -11.90
CA SER A 71 16.81 -22.20 -10.51
C SER A 71 17.24 -23.34 -9.60
N CYS A 72 17.85 -23.01 -8.47
CA CYS A 72 18.32 -23.97 -7.49
C CYS A 72 17.72 -23.64 -6.12
N GLY A 73 17.22 -24.66 -5.44
CA GLY A 73 17.09 -24.64 -3.99
C GLY A 73 18.37 -25.13 -3.31
N SER A 74 18.31 -25.38 -2.00
CA SER A 74 19.46 -25.90 -1.24
C SER A 74 20.03 -27.19 -1.85
N ALA A 75 19.15 -28.14 -2.18
CA ALA A 75 19.48 -29.47 -2.70
C ALA A 75 18.52 -29.94 -3.81
N HIS A 76 18.02 -29.01 -4.63
CA HIS A 76 17.23 -29.37 -5.82
C HIS A 76 17.45 -28.37 -6.96
N THR A 77 17.24 -28.83 -8.19
CA THR A 77 17.31 -28.01 -9.40
C THR A 77 15.97 -28.03 -10.12
N VAL A 78 15.54 -26.85 -10.58
CA VAL A 78 14.38 -26.69 -11.47
C VAL A 78 14.86 -26.09 -12.79
N ALA A 79 14.41 -26.67 -13.89
CA ALA A 79 14.68 -26.19 -15.24
C ALA A 79 13.35 -26.06 -15.99
N TRP A 80 13.12 -24.92 -16.65
CA TRP A 80 11.88 -24.70 -17.40
C TRP A 80 12.11 -24.05 -18.77
N SER A 81 11.15 -24.29 -19.65
CA SER A 81 11.11 -23.76 -21.01
C SER A 81 9.82 -23.00 -21.20
N THR A 82 9.91 -21.78 -21.73
CA THR A 82 8.72 -21.06 -22.21
C THR A 82 8.40 -21.38 -23.68
N ILE A 83 9.21 -22.24 -24.32
CA ILE A 83 9.08 -22.65 -25.72
C ILE A 83 8.52 -24.08 -25.76
N GLY A 84 7.25 -24.22 -25.40
CA GLY A 84 6.41 -25.35 -25.81
C GLY A 84 6.03 -26.41 -24.76
N SER A 85 4.85 -26.23 -24.16
CA SER A 85 3.76 -27.21 -24.15
C SER A 85 2.45 -26.42 -24.06
N ARG A 86 1.61 -26.48 -25.10
CA ARG A 86 0.22 -25.97 -25.08
C ARG A 86 -0.71 -26.86 -24.23
N VAL A 87 -0.17 -27.92 -23.63
CA VAL A 87 -0.92 -28.89 -22.83
C VAL A 87 -0.68 -28.50 -21.37
N GLY A 88 -1.48 -27.58 -20.86
CA GLY A 88 -1.55 -27.25 -19.42
C GLY A 88 -1.00 -25.89 -18.97
N GLY A 89 -0.42 -25.08 -19.87
CA GLY A 89 -0.17 -23.66 -19.57
C GLY A 89 -1.40 -22.84 -19.90
N GLY A 90 -1.94 -22.08 -18.93
CA GLY A 90 -3.18 -21.31 -19.07
C GLY A 90 -3.29 -20.61 -20.43
N SER A 91 -4.38 -20.88 -21.15
CA SER A 91 -4.71 -20.12 -22.36
C SER A 91 -5.07 -18.71 -21.97
N LEU A 92 -4.64 -17.73 -22.77
CA LEU A 92 -5.19 -16.37 -22.64
C LEU A 92 -6.72 -16.44 -22.82
N PRO A 93 -7.48 -15.64 -22.05
CA PRO A 93 -8.92 -15.57 -22.26
C PRO A 93 -9.21 -15.12 -23.70
N ALA A 94 -10.30 -15.62 -24.26
CA ALA A 94 -10.68 -15.29 -25.64
C ALA A 94 -11.06 -13.81 -25.79
N GLU A 95 -11.65 -13.25 -24.74
CA GLU A 95 -12.13 -11.88 -24.66
C GLU A 95 -11.70 -11.26 -23.32
N VAL A 96 -11.80 -9.94 -23.22
CA VAL A 96 -11.51 -9.21 -21.99
C VAL A 96 -12.66 -9.48 -21.00
N PRO A 97 -12.37 -9.89 -19.74
CA PRO A 97 -13.40 -10.08 -18.72
C PRO A 97 -14.23 -8.80 -18.49
N MET A 98 -15.50 -8.95 -18.15
CA MET A 98 -16.45 -7.83 -18.06
C MET A 98 -16.07 -6.81 -16.98
N GLU A 99 -15.33 -7.24 -15.97
CA GLU A 99 -14.83 -6.42 -14.86
C GLU A 99 -13.83 -5.36 -15.36
N TYR A 100 -13.20 -5.60 -16.52
CA TYR A 100 -12.25 -4.68 -17.14
C TYR A 100 -12.87 -3.95 -18.34
N ASP A 101 -14.05 -3.33 -18.16
CA ASP A 101 -14.81 -2.64 -19.23
C ASP A 101 -13.97 -1.60 -19.98
N LEU A 102 -13.06 -0.90 -19.30
CA LEU A 102 -12.13 0.07 -19.93
C LEU A 102 -11.17 -0.56 -20.95
N LEU A 103 -10.99 -1.88 -20.92
CA LEU A 103 -10.11 -2.63 -21.80
C LEU A 103 -10.87 -3.43 -22.86
N ARG A 104 -12.23 -3.43 -22.83
CA ARG A 104 -13.08 -4.32 -23.66
C ARG A 104 -12.80 -4.25 -25.16
N ASP A 105 -12.43 -3.08 -25.66
CA ASP A 105 -12.19 -2.82 -27.08
C ASP A 105 -10.75 -3.13 -27.51
N ILE A 106 -9.93 -3.70 -26.63
CA ILE A 106 -8.51 -3.99 -26.87
C ILE A 106 -8.31 -5.51 -26.98
N PRO A 107 -7.76 -6.03 -28.10
CA PRO A 107 -7.50 -7.46 -28.25
C PRO A 107 -6.60 -8.01 -27.14
N VAL A 108 -6.94 -9.19 -26.59
CA VAL A 108 -6.20 -9.82 -25.47
C VAL A 108 -4.73 -10.03 -25.79
N VAL A 109 -4.38 -10.37 -27.03
CA VAL A 109 -2.98 -10.50 -27.47
C VAL A 109 -2.24 -9.16 -27.37
N THR A 110 -2.91 -8.05 -27.70
CA THR A 110 -2.35 -6.70 -27.56
C THR A 110 -2.16 -6.33 -26.11
N LEU A 111 -3.13 -6.62 -25.23
CA LEU A 111 -3.02 -6.42 -23.78
C LEU A 111 -1.85 -7.20 -23.20
N ARG A 112 -1.73 -8.49 -23.54
CA ARG A 112 -0.62 -9.36 -23.12
C ARG A 112 0.74 -8.82 -23.57
N ASN A 113 0.85 -8.31 -24.79
CA ASN A 113 2.09 -7.72 -25.30
C ASN A 113 2.42 -6.39 -24.59
N ARG A 114 1.42 -5.53 -24.32
CA ARG A 114 1.60 -4.29 -23.55
C ARG A 114 2.04 -4.59 -22.11
N TYR A 115 1.38 -5.55 -21.45
CA TYR A 115 1.75 -6.00 -20.11
C TYR A 115 3.18 -6.54 -20.08
N ALA A 116 3.56 -7.40 -21.03
CA ALA A 116 4.92 -7.92 -21.11
C ALA A 116 5.97 -6.81 -21.27
N LEU A 117 5.66 -5.77 -22.06
CA LEU A 117 6.53 -4.59 -22.20
C LEU A 117 6.67 -3.83 -20.88
N LEU A 118 5.56 -3.52 -20.20
CA LEU A 118 5.56 -2.83 -18.90
C LEU A 118 6.30 -3.63 -17.83
N TYR A 119 6.11 -4.95 -17.81
CA TYR A 119 6.79 -5.86 -16.91
C TYR A 119 8.31 -5.85 -17.15
N HIS A 120 8.75 -6.00 -18.39
CA HIS A 120 10.18 -5.94 -18.72
C HIS A 120 10.79 -4.57 -18.47
N PHE A 121 10.06 -3.50 -18.76
CA PHE A 121 10.49 -2.14 -18.41
C PHE A 121 10.67 -2.00 -16.89
N SER A 122 9.72 -2.51 -16.10
CA SER A 122 9.77 -2.48 -14.63
C SER A 122 10.97 -3.25 -14.08
N GLU A 123 11.22 -4.45 -14.58
CA GLU A 123 12.37 -5.29 -14.19
C GLU A 123 13.72 -4.62 -14.48
N LEU A 124 13.80 -3.82 -15.56
CA LEU A 124 15.00 -3.06 -15.91
C LEU A 124 15.13 -1.76 -15.10
N PHE A 125 14.03 -1.04 -14.92
CA PHE A 125 14.03 0.29 -14.32
C PHE A 125 14.06 0.26 -12.79
N ALA A 126 13.26 -0.58 -12.15
CA ALA A 126 13.11 -0.61 -10.69
C ALA A 126 14.43 -0.79 -9.93
N PRO A 127 15.39 -1.63 -10.37
CA PRO A 127 16.72 -1.72 -9.74
C PRO A 127 17.54 -0.42 -9.79
N SER A 128 17.23 0.49 -10.72
CA SER A 128 17.91 1.77 -10.91
C SER A 128 17.31 2.90 -10.07
N VAL A 129 16.11 2.70 -9.50
CA VAL A 129 15.42 3.71 -8.67
C VAL A 129 16.29 4.31 -7.56
N PRO A 130 17.10 3.54 -6.80
CA PRO A 130 17.97 4.11 -5.76
C PRO A 130 19.09 5.02 -6.29
N MET A 131 19.34 5.05 -7.60
CA MET A 131 20.36 5.90 -8.22
C MET A 131 19.86 7.33 -8.49
N PHE A 132 18.56 7.59 -8.35
CA PHE A 132 17.99 8.91 -8.54
C PHE A 132 18.06 9.73 -7.25
N ASP A 133 18.32 11.03 -7.38
CA ASP A 133 18.22 11.96 -6.25
C ASP A 133 16.75 12.24 -5.97
N LEU A 134 16.25 11.64 -4.88
CA LEU A 134 14.88 11.78 -4.42
C LEU A 134 14.74 12.83 -3.30
N SER A 135 15.80 13.59 -2.98
CA SER A 135 15.80 14.54 -1.87
C SER A 135 14.92 15.77 -2.10
N GLY A 136 14.28 15.92 -3.27
CA GLY A 136 13.40 17.04 -3.59
C GLY A 136 14.09 18.41 -3.62
N SER A 137 15.42 18.45 -3.45
CA SER A 137 16.22 19.67 -3.37
C SER A 137 16.45 20.33 -4.73
N SER A 138 16.12 19.63 -5.81
CA SER A 138 16.19 20.10 -7.19
C SER A 138 14.79 20.03 -7.80
N GLY A 139 14.16 21.19 -8.02
CA GLY A 139 12.82 21.33 -8.61
C GLY A 139 12.64 20.79 -10.04
N ILE A 140 13.60 19.99 -10.54
CA ILE A 140 13.63 19.40 -11.88
C ILE A 140 13.29 17.89 -11.83
N ASN A 141 13.25 17.24 -10.65
CA ASN A 141 13.16 15.76 -10.57
C ASN A 141 11.80 15.18 -10.11
N GLN A 142 10.86 15.97 -9.56
CA GLN A 142 9.58 15.42 -9.05
C GLN A 142 8.56 15.11 -10.16
N GLU A 143 8.39 16.00 -11.15
CA GLU A 143 7.37 15.79 -12.20
C GLU A 143 7.61 14.52 -13.05
N GLY A 144 8.88 14.15 -13.26
CA GLY A 144 9.21 12.95 -14.05
C GLY A 144 8.96 11.65 -13.30
N PHE A 145 9.17 11.61 -11.99
CA PHE A 145 9.11 10.37 -11.21
C PHE A 145 7.67 9.94 -10.94
N ASP A 146 6.77 10.90 -10.67
CA ASP A 146 5.34 10.66 -10.48
C ASP A 146 4.67 10.06 -11.73
N SER A 147 5.17 10.40 -12.92
CA SER A 147 4.68 9.89 -14.20
C SER A 147 4.93 8.38 -14.39
N LEU A 148 5.87 7.80 -13.63
CA LEU A 148 6.20 6.38 -13.70
C LEU A 148 5.25 5.49 -12.89
N ARG A 149 4.42 6.07 -12.01
CA ARG A 149 3.46 5.34 -11.15
C ARG A 149 2.60 4.34 -11.93
N GLY A 150 2.08 4.76 -13.08
CA GLY A 150 1.23 3.93 -13.96
C GLY A 150 2.00 3.06 -14.97
N LEU A 151 3.32 3.20 -15.06
CA LEU A 151 4.16 2.45 -16.01
C LEU A 151 4.94 1.31 -15.35
N LEU A 152 5.18 1.42 -14.05
CA LEU A 152 5.85 0.39 -13.27
C LEU A 152 4.84 -0.59 -12.69
N VAL A 153 5.15 -1.89 -12.76
CA VAL A 153 4.38 -2.95 -12.12
C VAL A 153 4.65 -2.93 -10.61
N SER A 154 3.61 -3.11 -9.81
CA SER A 154 3.64 -3.03 -8.34
C SER A 154 4.76 -3.85 -7.70
N SER A 155 4.95 -5.10 -8.14
CA SER A 155 6.02 -5.98 -7.64
C SER A 155 7.43 -5.41 -7.86
N GLY A 156 7.67 -4.72 -8.97
CA GLY A 156 8.92 -4.03 -9.24
C GLY A 156 9.14 -2.87 -8.28
N LYS A 157 8.12 -2.03 -8.08
CA LYS A 157 8.15 -0.89 -7.15
C LYS A 157 8.44 -1.35 -5.72
N GLU A 158 7.70 -2.36 -5.25
CA GLU A 158 7.84 -2.93 -3.91
C GLU A 158 9.24 -3.53 -3.70
N SER A 159 9.76 -4.27 -4.68
CA SER A 159 11.10 -4.85 -4.60
C SER A 159 12.18 -3.77 -4.47
N ALA A 160 12.09 -2.70 -5.27
CA ALA A 160 13.01 -1.57 -5.17
C ALA A 160 12.90 -0.85 -3.82
N PHE A 161 11.68 -0.54 -3.39
CA PHE A 161 11.41 0.13 -2.13
C PHE A 161 11.88 -0.69 -0.92
N ARG A 162 11.57 -1.99 -0.90
CA ARG A 162 11.99 -2.93 0.14
C ARG A 162 13.52 -3.02 0.24
N LYS A 163 14.23 -3.04 -0.89
CA LYS A 163 15.70 -3.03 -0.89
C LYS A 163 16.26 -1.77 -0.21
N VAL A 164 15.69 -0.60 -0.48
CA VAL A 164 16.09 0.65 0.18
C VAL A 164 15.81 0.58 1.68
N VAL A 165 14.61 0.18 2.08
CA VAL A 165 14.24 0.01 3.49
C VAL A 165 15.18 -0.97 4.20
N GLN A 166 15.50 -2.11 3.59
CA GLN A 166 16.42 -3.11 4.13
C GLN A 166 17.87 -2.61 4.23
N ALA A 167 18.31 -1.80 3.28
CA ALA A 167 19.66 -1.22 3.27
C ALA A 167 19.87 -0.21 4.40
N THR A 168 18.81 0.47 4.85
CA THR A 168 18.88 1.42 5.96
C THR A 168 18.55 0.78 7.32
N MET A 169 18.41 -0.54 7.42
CA MET A 169 18.06 -1.20 8.69
C MET A 169 19.25 -1.27 9.65
N VAL A 170 18.98 -0.96 10.91
CA VAL A 170 19.92 -1.09 12.04
C VAL A 170 19.75 -2.49 12.66
N ARG A 171 20.79 -3.34 12.67
CA ARG A 171 20.68 -4.77 13.04
C ARG A 171 21.41 -5.18 14.32
N ASP A 172 22.11 -4.25 14.95
CA ASP A 172 22.95 -4.45 16.13
C ASP A 172 22.18 -4.35 17.45
N ARG A 173 20.89 -4.00 17.43
CA ARG A 173 20.02 -3.90 18.61
C ARG A 173 18.78 -4.77 18.50
N GLN A 174 18.35 -5.32 19.64
CA GLN A 174 17.16 -6.16 19.74
C GLN A 174 15.86 -5.38 19.89
N HIS A 175 15.93 -4.18 20.49
CA HIS A 175 14.78 -3.30 20.67
C HIS A 175 15.24 -1.84 20.80
N GLY A 176 14.31 -0.91 20.55
CA GLY A 176 14.53 0.52 20.78
C GLY A 176 14.37 0.91 22.26
N PRO A 177 14.07 2.18 22.58
CA PRO A 177 13.95 2.65 23.95
C PRO A 177 12.84 1.92 24.73
N VAL A 178 13.00 1.84 26.05
CA VAL A 178 11.93 1.38 26.93
C VAL A 178 10.97 2.54 27.19
N VAL A 179 9.69 2.33 26.92
CA VAL A 179 8.63 3.32 27.12
C VAL A 179 7.62 2.82 28.15
N GLU A 180 7.31 3.67 29.13
CA GLU A 180 6.30 3.38 30.13
C GLU A 180 4.93 3.91 29.68
N LEU A 181 3.92 3.04 29.65
CA LEU A 181 2.56 3.34 29.20
C LEU A 181 1.54 2.97 30.27
N ASN A 182 0.56 3.85 30.51
CA ASN A 182 -0.48 3.65 31.52
C ASN A 182 -1.86 3.59 30.85
N ARG A 183 -2.31 2.37 30.50
CA ARG A 183 -3.62 2.17 29.88
C ARG A 183 -4.79 2.26 30.87
N ILE A 184 -4.55 2.01 32.16
CA ILE A 184 -5.58 2.14 33.21
C ILE A 184 -6.07 3.60 33.32
N GLN A 185 -5.19 4.56 33.06
CA GLN A 185 -5.53 5.97 33.06
C GLN A 185 -6.49 6.35 31.93
N VAL A 186 -6.45 5.67 30.77
CA VAL A 186 -7.28 5.96 29.60
C VAL A 186 -8.76 5.83 29.95
N LYS A 187 -9.16 4.66 30.49
CA LYS A 187 -10.57 4.38 30.88
C LYS A 187 -11.10 5.37 31.92
N ARG A 188 -10.25 5.84 32.84
CA ARG A 188 -10.62 6.82 33.88
C ARG A 188 -10.68 8.26 33.35
N ALA A 189 -9.86 8.56 32.34
CA ALA A 189 -9.73 9.89 31.78
C ALA A 189 -10.76 10.21 30.71
N ARG A 190 -11.46 9.19 30.18
CA ARG A 190 -12.50 9.38 29.18
C ARG A 190 -13.63 10.23 29.78
N SER A 191 -13.68 11.48 29.34
CA SER A 191 -14.73 12.41 29.77
C SER A 191 -16.05 12.08 29.07
N LYS A 192 -17.16 12.69 29.52
CA LYS A 192 -18.45 12.61 28.80
C LYS A 192 -18.36 13.05 27.32
N ASN A 193 -17.31 13.78 26.92
CA ASN A 193 -17.07 14.27 25.56
C ASN A 193 -16.25 13.30 24.68
N GLY A 194 -15.99 12.06 25.11
CA GLY A 194 -15.41 11.02 24.25
C GLY A 194 -13.87 10.94 24.25
N LEU A 195 -13.16 12.05 24.40
CA LEU A 195 -11.68 12.09 24.40
C LEU A 195 -11.04 11.52 25.69
N ALA A 196 -9.88 10.90 25.54
CA ALA A 196 -9.04 10.41 26.64
C ALA A 196 -8.14 11.52 27.22
N GLY A 197 -8.74 12.39 28.04
CA GLY A 197 -8.06 13.59 28.59
C GLY A 197 -8.04 14.78 27.62
N PRO A 198 -7.36 15.88 27.98
CA PRO A 198 -7.25 17.07 27.12
C PRO A 198 -6.60 16.71 25.79
N ASP A 199 -7.28 16.96 24.67
CA ASP A 199 -6.85 16.63 23.31
C ASP A 199 -6.41 15.16 23.13
N GLY A 200 -6.92 14.25 23.96
CA GLY A 200 -6.54 12.82 23.92
C GLY A 200 -5.14 12.52 24.46
N THR A 201 -4.47 13.45 25.16
CA THR A 201 -3.10 13.29 25.69
C THR A 201 -2.92 12.14 26.68
N LYS A 202 -4.00 11.65 27.31
CA LYS A 202 -3.94 10.54 28.27
C LYS A 202 -4.13 9.16 27.60
N SER A 203 -4.53 9.11 26.33
CA SER A 203 -4.55 7.88 25.51
C SER A 203 -3.16 7.24 25.44
N VAL A 204 -3.09 5.95 25.11
CA VAL A 204 -1.80 5.29 24.84
C VAL A 204 -1.07 6.00 23.70
N PHE A 205 -1.80 6.41 22.65
CA PHE A 205 -1.26 7.20 21.55
C PHE A 205 -0.67 8.54 22.02
N GLY A 206 -1.42 9.31 22.80
CA GLY A 206 -1.00 10.60 23.36
C GLY A 206 0.20 10.47 24.30
N GLN A 207 0.25 9.40 25.09
CA GLN A 207 1.38 9.07 25.93
C GLN A 207 2.63 8.74 25.11
N MET A 208 2.49 8.05 23.96
CA MET A 208 3.61 7.82 23.05
C MET A 208 4.08 9.10 22.36
N VAL A 209 3.17 9.99 21.95
CA VAL A 209 3.53 11.31 21.40
C VAL A 209 4.37 12.11 22.39
N SER A 210 4.03 12.08 23.69
CA SER A 210 4.83 12.74 24.74
C SER A 210 6.26 12.19 24.88
N LYS A 211 6.47 10.94 24.44
CA LYS A 211 7.75 10.21 24.47
C LYS A 211 8.43 10.14 23.09
N MET A 212 7.90 10.86 22.09
CA MET A 212 8.41 10.80 20.72
C MET A 212 9.90 11.19 20.61
N SER A 213 10.41 12.00 21.54
CA SER A 213 11.85 12.36 21.62
C SER A 213 12.76 11.17 21.94
N LEU A 214 12.24 10.10 22.55
CA LEU A 214 12.99 8.87 22.81
C LEU A 214 13.20 8.06 21.52
N LEU A 215 12.33 8.24 20.52
CA LEU A 215 12.37 7.55 19.23
C LEU A 215 13.42 8.19 18.32
N THR A 216 14.69 7.94 18.64
CA THR A 216 15.84 8.33 17.82
C THR A 216 15.81 7.68 16.44
N GLN A 217 16.54 8.25 15.48
CA GLN A 217 16.62 7.73 14.12
C GLN A 217 17.07 6.25 14.09
N ASP A 218 18.10 5.90 14.86
CA ASP A 218 18.58 4.51 14.98
C ASP A 218 17.49 3.56 15.48
N SER A 219 16.61 4.03 16.38
CA SER A 219 15.51 3.22 16.91
C SER A 219 14.43 2.99 15.84
N LEU A 220 14.08 4.04 15.09
CA LEU A 220 13.09 3.98 14.02
C LEU A 220 13.54 3.11 12.84
N LEU A 221 14.84 2.92 12.66
CA LEU A 221 15.42 2.10 11.60
C LEU A 221 15.60 0.62 11.99
N LEU A 222 15.15 0.21 13.18
CA LEU A 222 15.18 -1.19 13.59
C LEU A 222 14.23 -2.07 12.76
N PRO A 223 14.61 -3.33 12.48
CA PRO A 223 13.78 -4.27 11.72
C PRO A 223 12.57 -4.79 12.50
N HIS A 224 12.60 -4.70 13.83
CA HIS A 224 11.52 -5.12 14.72
C HIS A 224 11.64 -4.35 16.04
N ARG A 225 10.52 -4.25 16.78
CA ARG A 225 10.46 -3.69 18.15
C ARG A 225 11.14 -2.33 18.27
N VAL A 226 10.58 -1.36 17.56
CA VAL A 226 11.06 0.04 17.55
C VAL A 226 11.07 0.67 18.95
N TRP A 227 10.31 0.12 19.89
CA TRP A 227 10.41 0.37 21.32
C TRP A 227 10.10 -0.92 22.10
N LYS A 228 10.43 -0.93 23.39
CA LYS A 228 9.97 -1.94 24.37
C LYS A 228 8.96 -1.30 25.30
N VAL A 229 7.82 -1.93 25.52
CA VAL A 229 6.76 -1.38 26.38
C VAL A 229 6.88 -1.91 27.80
N LYS A 230 6.61 -1.04 28.78
CA LYS A 230 6.36 -1.40 30.18
C LYS A 230 5.02 -0.80 30.61
N PHE A 231 4.02 -1.63 30.82
CA PHE A 231 2.71 -1.17 31.27
C PHE A 231 2.72 -0.87 32.77
N VAL A 232 2.37 0.37 33.13
CA VAL A 232 2.39 0.83 34.52
C VAL A 232 1.27 0.16 35.31
N GLY A 233 1.63 -0.50 36.40
CA GLY A 233 0.67 -1.20 37.27
C GLY A 233 0.34 -2.62 36.81
N GLU A 234 1.06 -3.15 35.82
CA GLU A 234 0.84 -4.49 35.27
C GLU A 234 2.15 -5.29 35.36
N SER A 235 2.07 -6.54 35.82
CA SER A 235 3.22 -7.45 35.94
C SER A 235 3.51 -8.17 34.62
N VAL A 236 3.52 -7.42 33.52
CA VAL A 236 3.79 -7.97 32.18
C VAL A 236 5.25 -7.69 31.83
N ASP A 237 6.05 -8.73 31.76
CA ASP A 237 7.42 -8.67 31.24
C ASP A 237 7.37 -8.94 29.72
N ASP A 238 7.69 -7.92 28.93
CA ASP A 238 7.42 -7.94 27.49
C ASP A 238 8.45 -8.80 26.70
N CYS A 239 8.01 -9.98 26.26
CA CYS A 239 8.68 -10.83 25.27
C CYS A 239 8.29 -10.50 23.81
N GLY A 240 7.68 -9.34 23.55
CA GLY A 240 7.28 -8.84 22.21
C GLY A 240 5.77 -8.61 22.04
N GLY A 241 4.94 -9.14 22.93
CA GLY A 241 3.48 -8.98 22.89
C GLY A 241 3.03 -7.56 23.26
N GLY A 242 3.71 -6.91 24.21
CA GLY A 242 3.35 -5.56 24.68
C GLY A 242 3.59 -4.48 23.61
N TYR A 243 4.60 -4.65 22.76
CA TYR A 243 4.82 -3.81 21.59
C TYR A 243 3.62 -3.85 20.63
N SER A 244 3.24 -5.04 20.15
CA SER A 244 2.12 -5.19 19.21
C SER A 244 0.79 -4.77 19.84
N GLU A 245 0.56 -5.11 21.11
CA GLU A 245 -0.63 -4.70 21.86
C GLU A 245 -0.73 -3.19 21.99
N SER A 246 0.38 -2.49 22.26
CA SER A 246 0.38 -1.02 22.31
C SER A 246 0.01 -0.38 20.98
N ILE A 247 0.45 -0.96 19.86
CA ILE A 247 0.11 -0.47 18.51
C ILE A 247 -1.38 -0.71 18.21
N ALA A 248 -1.89 -1.90 18.54
CA ALA A 248 -3.30 -2.23 18.36
C ALA A 248 -4.21 -1.28 19.15
N GLU A 249 -3.88 -1.01 20.42
CA GLU A 249 -4.62 -0.06 21.25
C GLU A 249 -4.57 1.37 20.65
N MET A 250 -3.41 1.81 20.17
CA MET A 250 -3.29 3.11 19.51
C MET A 250 -4.15 3.21 18.25
N CYS A 251 -4.27 2.13 17.46
CA CYS A 251 -5.13 2.09 16.28
C CYS A 251 -6.62 2.14 16.65
N ASP A 252 -7.03 1.47 17.73
CA ASP A 252 -8.39 1.56 18.28
C ASP A 252 -8.70 2.97 18.79
N GLU A 253 -7.80 3.58 19.56
CA GLU A 253 -7.95 4.94 20.10
C GLU A 253 -8.11 6.03 19.02
N LEU A 254 -7.47 5.84 17.87
CA LEU A 254 -7.61 6.72 16.70
C LEU A 254 -9.02 6.70 16.11
N GLN A 255 -9.72 5.57 16.20
CA GLN A 255 -11.00 5.32 15.51
C GLN A 255 -12.20 5.31 16.47
N ASN A 256 -11.99 5.14 17.78
CA ASN A 256 -13.05 5.05 18.78
C ASN A 256 -13.44 6.40 19.43
N GLY A 257 -12.89 7.51 18.92
CA GLY A 257 -13.13 8.87 19.42
C GLY A 257 -12.31 9.25 20.67
N SER A 258 -11.29 8.48 21.05
CA SER A 258 -10.40 8.83 22.17
C SER A 258 -9.43 9.96 21.81
N LEU A 259 -9.18 10.17 20.51
CA LEU A 259 -8.30 11.18 19.94
C LEU A 259 -9.08 12.11 18.99
N PRO A 260 -8.71 13.40 18.90
CA PRO A 260 -9.37 14.36 18.02
C PRO A 260 -8.82 14.35 16.57
N LEU A 261 -8.13 13.29 16.15
CA LEU A 261 -7.34 13.27 14.92
C LEU A 261 -8.10 12.78 13.70
N LEU A 262 -9.03 11.85 13.89
CA LEU A 262 -9.83 11.26 12.83
C LEU A 262 -11.30 11.63 13.00
N ILE A 263 -11.99 11.78 11.87
CA ILE A 263 -13.44 11.99 11.79
C ILE A 263 -14.03 10.96 10.84
N LEU A 264 -15.27 10.52 11.08
CA LEU A 264 -15.98 9.74 10.08
C LEU A 264 -16.14 10.55 8.79
N THR A 265 -16.18 9.87 7.65
CA THR A 265 -16.54 10.52 6.39
C THR A 265 -17.92 11.17 6.49
N PRO A 266 -18.20 12.27 5.76
CA PRO A 266 -19.56 12.79 5.63
C PRO A 266 -20.58 11.71 5.22
N ASN A 267 -20.22 10.84 4.29
CA ASN A 267 -21.01 9.67 3.91
C ASN A 267 -21.32 8.74 5.09
N GLY A 268 -20.35 8.49 5.97
CA GLY A 268 -20.52 7.70 7.19
C GLY A 268 -21.45 8.35 8.20
N ARG A 269 -21.31 9.66 8.42
CA ARG A 269 -22.18 10.43 9.32
C ARG A 269 -23.63 10.50 8.82
N ASP A 270 -23.81 10.65 7.51
CA ASP A 270 -25.12 10.80 6.89
C ASP A 270 -25.73 9.45 6.46
N GLU A 271 -25.02 8.34 6.74
CA GLU A 271 -25.38 6.96 6.40
C GLU A 271 -25.67 6.73 4.90
N ALA A 272 -25.01 7.48 4.02
CA ALA A 272 -25.27 7.48 2.58
C ALA A 272 -23.97 7.51 1.76
N GLY A 273 -23.90 6.76 0.66
CA GLY A 273 -22.72 6.72 -0.22
C GLY A 273 -21.72 5.61 0.13
N THR A 274 -20.50 5.73 -0.40
CA THR A 274 -19.36 4.81 -0.19
C THR A 274 -18.49 5.26 1.00
N ASN A 275 -17.52 4.44 1.41
CA ASN A 275 -16.56 4.74 2.50
C ASN A 275 -17.22 5.16 3.83
N ARG A 276 -18.35 4.53 4.18
CA ARG A 276 -19.19 4.93 5.33
C ARG A 276 -18.56 4.58 6.68
N ASP A 277 -17.78 3.53 6.70
CA ASP A 277 -17.04 2.99 7.84
C ASP A 277 -15.59 3.50 7.89
N CYS A 278 -15.21 4.35 6.94
CA CYS A 278 -13.88 4.93 6.85
C CYS A 278 -13.78 6.28 7.57
N PHE A 279 -12.53 6.69 7.82
CA PHE A 279 -12.18 7.94 8.48
C PHE A 279 -11.38 8.88 7.58
N LEU A 280 -11.60 10.19 7.76
CA LEU A 280 -10.78 11.28 7.24
C LEU A 280 -9.91 11.87 8.36
N LEU A 281 -8.84 12.58 7.99
CA LEU A 281 -8.08 13.39 8.93
C LEU A 281 -8.92 14.59 9.37
N ASN A 282 -8.93 14.91 10.66
CA ASN A 282 -9.68 16.03 11.19
C ASN A 282 -9.05 17.37 10.76
N PRO A 283 -9.70 18.17 9.89
CA PRO A 283 -9.12 19.41 9.41
C PRO A 283 -9.11 20.52 10.46
N ALA A 284 -9.94 20.42 11.51
CA ALA A 284 -9.91 21.35 12.64
C ALA A 284 -8.72 21.09 13.59
N ALA A 285 -8.07 19.92 13.50
CA ALA A 285 -6.97 19.55 14.35
C ALA A 285 -5.64 20.18 13.88
N LYS A 286 -5.48 21.49 14.16
CA LYS A 286 -4.34 22.31 13.68
C LYS A 286 -3.41 22.85 14.76
N SER A 287 -3.65 22.52 16.03
CA SER A 287 -2.77 22.95 17.12
C SER A 287 -1.37 22.34 16.94
N PRO A 288 -0.30 22.95 17.47
CA PRO A 288 1.04 22.36 17.42
C PRO A 288 1.09 20.93 17.99
N LEU A 289 0.26 20.65 19.01
CA LEU A 289 0.09 19.31 19.57
C LEU A 289 -0.54 18.36 18.53
N HIS A 290 -1.62 18.76 17.87
CA HIS A 290 -2.28 17.94 16.83
C HIS A 290 -1.35 17.64 15.66
N LEU A 291 -0.58 18.62 15.18
CA LEU A 291 0.39 18.38 14.12
C LEU A 291 1.49 17.41 14.56
N ASN A 292 1.95 17.48 15.81
CA ASN A 292 2.87 16.47 16.37
C ASN A 292 2.22 15.09 16.49
N MET A 293 0.92 15.01 16.78
CA MET A 293 0.17 13.77 16.77
C MET A 293 0.06 13.17 15.36
N PHE A 294 -0.18 13.99 14.32
CA PHE A 294 -0.15 13.51 12.92
C PHE A 294 1.24 13.08 12.49
N ARG A 295 2.32 13.76 12.91
CA ARG A 295 3.69 13.27 12.72
C ARG A 295 3.87 11.89 13.34
N PHE A 296 3.34 11.67 14.54
CA PHE A 296 3.40 10.35 15.17
C PHE A 296 2.57 9.28 14.44
N LEU A 297 1.38 9.62 13.94
CA LEU A 297 0.62 8.73 13.05
C LEU A 297 1.44 8.33 11.83
N GLY A 298 2.11 9.30 11.19
CA GLY A 298 3.01 9.05 10.08
C GLY A 298 4.20 8.15 10.44
N ILE A 299 4.76 8.29 11.63
CA ILE A 299 5.80 7.40 12.16
C ILE A 299 5.26 5.97 12.28
N LEU A 300 4.05 5.78 12.84
CA LEU A 300 3.43 4.45 12.94
C LEU A 300 3.23 3.82 11.56
N MET A 301 2.71 4.57 10.59
CA MET A 301 2.56 4.09 9.20
C MET A 301 3.91 3.70 8.61
N GLY A 302 4.94 4.53 8.78
CA GLY A 302 6.29 4.21 8.31
C GLY A 302 6.89 2.97 8.98
N ILE A 303 6.61 2.76 10.26
CA ILE A 303 7.03 1.56 11.00
C ILE A 303 6.34 0.33 10.43
N ALA A 304 5.03 0.39 10.19
CA ALA A 304 4.26 -0.72 9.61
C ALA A 304 4.84 -1.16 8.26
N VAL A 305 5.11 -0.20 7.38
CA VAL A 305 5.77 -0.45 6.09
C VAL A 305 7.16 -1.05 6.26
N ARG A 306 7.96 -0.56 7.22
CA ARG A 306 9.34 -1.03 7.45
C ARG A 306 9.41 -2.43 8.04
N THR A 307 8.58 -2.72 9.05
CA THR A 307 8.60 -4.00 9.77
C THR A 307 7.71 -5.05 9.11
N GLY A 308 6.85 -4.65 8.17
CA GLY A 308 5.81 -5.52 7.60
C GLY A 308 4.75 -5.92 8.63
N SER A 309 4.56 -5.10 9.67
CA SER A 309 3.57 -5.35 10.72
C SER A 309 2.36 -4.43 10.49
N PRO A 310 1.22 -4.96 10.01
CA PRO A 310 0.11 -4.13 9.58
C PRO A 310 -0.55 -3.37 10.73
N LEU A 311 -1.10 -2.19 10.42
CA LEU A 311 -1.96 -1.41 11.29
C LEU A 311 -3.42 -1.68 10.98
N SER A 312 -4.27 -1.75 12.00
CA SER A 312 -5.71 -1.81 11.81
C SER A 312 -6.28 -0.38 11.70
N LEU A 313 -6.17 0.23 10.52
CA LEU A 313 -6.67 1.58 10.24
C LEU A 313 -7.63 1.55 9.06
N SER A 314 -8.79 2.20 9.21
CA SER A 314 -9.84 2.28 8.19
C SER A 314 -9.89 3.70 7.60
N LEU A 315 -8.83 4.15 6.93
CA LEU A 315 -8.79 5.49 6.33
C LEU A 315 -9.44 5.47 4.95
N ALA A 316 -10.16 6.54 4.59
CA ALA A 316 -10.78 6.64 3.27
C ALA A 316 -9.71 6.83 2.17
N GLU A 317 -9.97 6.31 0.97
CA GLU A 317 -9.06 6.35 -0.18
C GLU A 317 -8.42 7.73 -0.47
N PRO A 318 -9.14 8.87 -0.36
CA PRO A 318 -8.55 10.19 -0.57
C PRO A 318 -7.36 10.48 0.37
N VAL A 319 -7.38 9.97 1.59
CA VAL A 319 -6.26 10.15 2.55
C VAL A 319 -5.01 9.42 2.04
N TRP A 320 -5.17 8.18 1.58
CA TRP A 320 -4.07 7.40 1.02
C TRP A 320 -3.50 8.03 -0.26
N LYS A 321 -4.36 8.54 -1.15
CA LYS A 321 -3.97 9.28 -2.35
C LYS A 321 -3.09 10.48 -2.00
N GLN A 322 -3.48 11.31 -1.04
CA GLN A 322 -2.65 12.45 -0.63
C GLN A 322 -1.36 12.02 0.07
N LEU A 323 -1.38 10.94 0.87
CA LEU A 323 -0.19 10.39 1.51
C LEU A 323 0.86 9.87 0.52
N VAL A 324 0.50 9.48 -0.71
CA VAL A 324 1.44 9.18 -1.80
C VAL A 324 1.78 10.40 -2.68
N GLY A 325 1.22 11.57 -2.38
CA GLY A 325 1.45 12.82 -3.11
C GLY A 325 0.55 13.03 -4.32
N LEU A 326 -0.57 12.29 -4.44
CA LEU A 326 -1.57 12.56 -5.47
C LEU A 326 -2.46 13.74 -5.06
N HIS A 327 -2.84 14.55 -6.05
CA HIS A 327 -3.85 15.58 -5.88
C HIS A 327 -5.25 14.97 -5.95
N LEU A 328 -6.13 15.40 -5.07
CA LEU A 328 -7.52 14.99 -5.08
C LEU A 328 -8.28 15.63 -6.22
N THR A 329 -9.27 14.90 -6.70
CA THR A 329 -10.21 15.28 -7.76
C THR A 329 -11.63 15.33 -7.22
N PRO A 330 -12.58 15.93 -7.96
CA PRO A 330 -13.99 15.92 -7.56
C PRO A 330 -14.59 14.51 -7.40
N ALA A 331 -14.05 13.51 -8.10
CA ALA A 331 -14.47 12.12 -7.94
C ALA A 331 -14.12 11.60 -6.54
N ASP A 332 -12.91 11.91 -6.06
CA ASP A 332 -12.46 11.53 -4.71
C ASP A 332 -13.31 12.16 -3.61
N LEU A 333 -13.81 13.38 -3.81
CA LEU A 333 -14.75 14.00 -2.88
C LEU A 333 -16.11 13.29 -2.88
N ASN A 334 -16.59 12.87 -4.05
CA ASN A 334 -17.87 12.16 -4.16
C ASN A 334 -17.85 10.81 -3.44
N GLU A 335 -16.67 10.17 -3.33
CA GLU A 335 -16.46 8.92 -2.59
C GLU A 335 -16.62 9.06 -1.07
N VAL A 336 -16.43 10.26 -0.52
CA VAL A 336 -16.51 10.50 0.93
C VAL A 336 -17.63 11.47 1.32
N ASP A 337 -18.15 12.21 0.36
CA ASP A 337 -19.21 13.21 0.51
C ASP A 337 -20.01 13.33 -0.79
N ARG A 338 -20.90 12.35 -1.00
CA ARG A 338 -21.67 12.15 -2.23
C ARG A 338 -22.58 13.35 -2.55
N GLY A 339 -23.03 14.08 -1.52
CA GLY A 339 -23.95 15.21 -1.69
C GLY A 339 -23.26 16.51 -2.13
N TYR A 340 -21.98 16.67 -1.79
CA TYR A 340 -21.32 17.96 -1.87
C TYR A 340 -21.08 18.43 -3.31
N VAL A 341 -20.43 17.60 -4.14
CA VAL A 341 -20.12 17.98 -5.53
C VAL A 341 -21.41 18.19 -6.35
N PRO A 342 -22.42 17.29 -6.31
CA PRO A 342 -23.71 17.55 -6.96
C PRO A 342 -24.40 18.82 -6.45
N GLY A 343 -24.31 19.13 -5.15
CA GLY A 343 -24.83 20.37 -4.58
C GLY A 343 -24.18 21.62 -5.19
N LEU A 344 -22.87 21.61 -5.39
CA LEU A 344 -22.17 22.69 -6.08
C LEU A 344 -22.54 22.81 -7.57
N MET A 345 -22.77 21.68 -8.25
CA MET A 345 -23.23 21.69 -9.64
C MET A 345 -24.63 22.28 -9.75
N CYS A 346 -25.53 21.96 -8.81
CA CYS A 346 -26.85 22.57 -8.71
C CYS A 346 -26.75 24.10 -8.58
N VAL A 347 -25.86 24.62 -7.72
CA VAL A 347 -25.61 26.07 -7.59
C VAL A 347 -25.08 26.69 -8.89
N ARG A 348 -24.18 26.00 -9.59
CA ARG A 348 -23.62 26.49 -10.86
C ARG A 348 -24.68 26.58 -11.96
N ASP A 349 -25.50 25.54 -12.07
CA ASP A 349 -26.41 25.31 -13.20
C ASP A 349 -27.82 25.85 -12.95
N MET A 350 -28.12 26.36 -11.76
CA MET A 350 -29.42 26.95 -11.43
C MET A 350 -29.77 28.16 -12.30
N GLU A 351 -31.04 28.32 -12.66
CA GLU A 351 -31.51 29.49 -13.40
C GLU A 351 -31.32 30.80 -12.59
N PRO A 352 -30.91 31.91 -13.21
CA PRO A 352 -30.62 33.18 -12.52
C PRO A 352 -31.77 33.69 -11.64
N GLU A 353 -33.02 33.63 -12.13
CA GLU A 353 -34.19 34.13 -11.40
C GLU A 353 -34.53 33.26 -10.17
N ALA A 354 -34.24 31.95 -10.25
CA ALA A 354 -34.38 31.04 -9.12
C ALA A 354 -33.26 31.29 -8.10
N PHE A 355 -32.03 31.48 -8.58
CA PHE A 355 -30.86 31.70 -7.74
C PHE A 355 -30.95 33.01 -6.94
N GLN A 356 -31.43 34.10 -7.55
CA GLN A 356 -31.62 35.38 -6.86
C GLN A 356 -32.58 35.32 -5.66
N LYS A 357 -33.48 34.34 -5.65
CA LYS A 357 -34.41 34.12 -4.52
C LYS A 357 -33.77 33.35 -3.37
N LEU A 358 -32.63 32.69 -3.62
CA LEU A 358 -31.87 32.01 -2.57
C LEU A 358 -30.99 33.01 -1.84
N ASP A 359 -31.27 33.20 -0.55
CA ASP A 359 -30.38 33.96 0.31
C ASP A 359 -29.24 33.06 0.82
N MET A 360 -28.19 32.93 0.00
CA MET A 360 -27.04 32.08 0.30
C MET A 360 -25.82 32.90 0.74
N PRO A 361 -25.21 32.59 1.91
CA PRO A 361 -23.96 33.20 2.34
C PRO A 361 -22.78 32.74 1.46
N PHE A 362 -21.72 33.54 1.41
CA PHE A 362 -20.47 33.18 0.71
C PHE A 362 -19.56 32.31 1.62
N THR A 363 -20.15 31.25 2.16
CA THR A 363 -19.54 30.27 3.08
C THR A 363 -19.80 28.85 2.57
N THR A 364 -18.93 27.90 2.91
CA THR A 364 -19.14 26.48 2.65
C THR A 364 -19.02 25.68 3.93
N HIS A 365 -19.40 24.39 3.91
CA HIS A 365 -19.23 23.50 5.05
C HIS A 365 -17.99 22.62 4.87
N SER A 366 -17.19 22.53 5.93
CA SER A 366 -16.10 21.56 6.10
C SER A 366 -16.64 20.13 6.21
N ALA A 367 -15.77 19.12 6.11
CA ALA A 367 -16.12 17.72 6.37
C ALA A 367 -16.70 17.53 7.79
N THR A 368 -16.28 18.37 8.75
CA THR A 368 -16.81 18.38 10.13
C THR A 368 -18.16 19.10 10.28
N GLY A 369 -18.67 19.74 9.23
CA GLY A 369 -19.91 20.53 9.24
C GLY A 369 -19.73 22.00 9.66
N GLN A 370 -18.53 22.41 10.09
CA GLN A 370 -18.24 23.81 10.41
C GLN A 370 -18.33 24.70 9.17
N GLU A 371 -18.93 25.88 9.32
CA GLU A 371 -18.99 26.91 8.28
C GLU A 371 -17.63 27.58 8.09
N VAL A 372 -17.24 27.71 6.83
CA VAL A 372 -15.96 28.26 6.39
C VAL A 372 -16.21 29.38 5.40
N ARG A 373 -15.68 30.56 5.73
CA ARG A 373 -15.78 31.73 4.86
C ARG A 373 -14.83 31.59 3.67
N LEU A 374 -15.39 31.69 2.46
CA LEU A 374 -14.63 31.50 1.22
C LEU A 374 -14.04 32.79 0.65
N SER A 375 -14.60 33.95 0.99
CA SER A 375 -14.14 35.24 0.46
C SER A 375 -14.14 36.33 1.52
N THR A 376 -13.11 37.18 1.51
CA THR A 376 -13.10 38.43 2.27
C THR A 376 -13.90 39.53 1.57
N LYS A 377 -14.05 39.45 0.24
CA LYS A 377 -14.73 40.44 -0.61
C LYS A 377 -16.24 40.27 -0.60
N TYR A 378 -16.72 39.05 -0.76
CA TYR A 378 -18.16 38.77 -0.82
C TYR A 378 -18.66 38.20 0.51
N GLN A 379 -19.82 38.69 0.94
CA GLN A 379 -20.53 38.12 2.09
C GLN A 379 -21.65 37.19 1.66
N ARG A 380 -22.23 37.41 0.46
CA ARG A 380 -23.35 36.64 -0.10
C ARG A 380 -23.07 36.24 -1.54
N THR A 381 -23.69 35.17 -1.98
CA THR A 381 -23.62 34.72 -3.37
C THR A 381 -24.61 35.50 -4.25
N SER A 382 -24.25 35.73 -5.50
CA SER A 382 -25.05 36.36 -6.53
C SER A 382 -24.83 35.65 -7.86
N VAL A 383 -25.65 35.94 -8.88
CA VAL A 383 -25.52 35.33 -10.21
C VAL A 383 -24.15 35.60 -10.82
N GLU A 384 -23.57 36.77 -10.54
CA GLU A 384 -22.28 37.22 -11.07
C GLU A 384 -21.11 36.52 -10.40
N ASN A 385 -21.23 36.14 -9.11
CA ASN A 385 -20.13 35.55 -8.34
C ASN A 385 -20.29 34.05 -8.07
N ARG A 386 -21.39 33.41 -8.47
CA ARG A 386 -21.66 31.98 -8.20
C ARG A 386 -20.58 31.03 -8.76
N ALA A 387 -19.99 31.36 -9.90
CA ALA A 387 -18.92 30.54 -10.48
C ALA A 387 -17.65 30.60 -9.62
N GLU A 388 -17.35 31.76 -9.06
CA GLU A 388 -16.25 31.96 -8.12
C GLU A 388 -16.52 31.22 -6.80
N TYR A 389 -17.76 31.29 -6.29
CA TYR A 389 -18.20 30.51 -5.13
C TYR A 389 -17.95 29.01 -5.32
N VAL A 390 -18.46 28.42 -6.42
CA VAL A 390 -18.30 26.99 -6.70
C VAL A 390 -16.83 26.60 -6.79
N LYS A 391 -16.02 27.41 -7.47
CA LYS A 391 -14.57 27.17 -7.60
C LYS A 391 -13.88 27.19 -6.24
N LEU A 392 -14.16 28.19 -5.39
CA LEU A 392 -13.53 28.33 -4.08
C LEU A 392 -13.99 27.25 -3.09
N ALA A 393 -15.28 26.89 -3.12
CA ALA A 393 -15.85 25.82 -2.30
C ALA A 393 -15.20 24.47 -2.62
N LEU A 394 -15.14 24.13 -3.92
CA LEU A 394 -14.50 22.90 -4.38
C LEU A 394 -13.00 22.89 -4.06
N ASN A 395 -12.30 23.99 -4.33
CA ASN A 395 -10.87 24.11 -4.01
C ASN A 395 -10.60 23.93 -2.51
N TYR A 396 -11.45 24.50 -1.65
CA TYR A 396 -11.32 24.34 -0.21
C TYR A 396 -11.45 22.87 0.21
N ARG A 397 -12.49 22.14 -0.23
CA ARG A 397 -12.69 20.73 0.15
C ARG A 397 -11.60 19.80 -0.38
N LEU A 398 -11.04 20.08 -1.56
CA LEU A 398 -9.93 19.29 -2.12
C LEU A 398 -8.61 19.44 -1.36
N HIS A 399 -8.43 20.53 -0.60
CA HIS A 399 -7.21 20.86 0.14
C HIS A 399 -7.45 20.94 1.65
N GLU A 400 -8.55 20.36 2.13
CA GLU A 400 -9.06 20.60 3.47
C GLU A 400 -8.14 20.03 4.57
N PHE A 401 -7.43 18.94 4.26
CA PHE A 401 -6.58 18.20 5.19
C PHE A 401 -5.09 18.17 4.80
N ASP A 402 -4.65 19.05 3.90
CA ASP A 402 -3.26 19.12 3.40
C ASP A 402 -2.23 19.30 4.51
N GLU A 403 -2.56 20.10 5.53
CA GLU A 403 -1.68 20.40 6.66
C GLU A 403 -1.44 19.15 7.52
N GLN A 404 -2.50 18.36 7.74
CA GLN A 404 -2.43 17.09 8.46
C GLN A 404 -1.67 16.03 7.66
N VAL A 405 -1.90 15.97 6.34
CA VAL A 405 -1.14 15.08 5.45
C VAL A 405 0.34 15.45 5.43
N ALA A 406 0.69 16.73 5.35
CA ALA A 406 2.08 17.19 5.38
C ALA A 406 2.77 16.75 6.69
N ALA A 407 2.10 16.92 7.84
CA ALA A 407 2.60 16.47 9.12
C ALA A 407 2.78 14.95 9.18
N ALA A 408 1.82 14.17 8.68
CA ALA A 408 1.94 12.71 8.60
C ALA A 408 3.10 12.28 7.68
N ARG A 409 3.26 12.90 6.50
CA ARG A 409 4.37 12.63 5.59
C ARG A 409 5.73 12.99 6.20
N GLU A 410 5.82 14.07 6.98
CA GLU A 410 7.03 14.41 7.74
C GLU A 410 7.40 13.29 8.74
N GLY A 411 6.39 12.74 9.42
CA GLY A 411 6.55 11.58 10.29
C GLY A 411 7.04 10.32 9.57
N MET A 412 6.40 9.96 8.46
CA MET A 412 6.78 8.82 7.63
C MET A 412 8.23 8.94 7.14
N ALA A 413 8.66 10.16 6.78
CA ALA A 413 10.01 10.43 6.27
C ALA A 413 11.12 10.12 7.27
N ARG A 414 10.80 10.05 8.57
CA ARG A 414 11.77 9.61 9.60
C ARG A 414 12.03 8.12 9.58
N VAL A 415 11.16 7.33 8.95
CA VAL A 415 11.19 5.86 8.98
C VAL A 415 11.42 5.26 7.59
N ILE A 416 10.83 5.84 6.54
CA ILE A 416 10.85 5.32 5.17
C ILE A 416 11.15 6.42 4.15
N PRO A 417 11.63 6.08 2.93
CA PRO A 417 11.92 7.07 1.90
C PRO A 417 10.62 7.60 1.25
N VAL A 418 9.96 8.55 1.91
CA VAL A 418 8.69 9.17 1.45
C VAL A 418 8.70 9.65 -0.02
N PRO A 419 9.79 10.21 -0.55
CA PRO A 419 9.84 10.55 -1.98
C PRO A 419 9.56 9.38 -2.93
N MET A 420 9.89 8.15 -2.56
CA MET A 420 9.57 6.96 -3.37
C MET A 420 8.08 6.61 -3.38
N LEU A 421 7.29 7.11 -2.41
CA LEU A 421 5.84 6.86 -2.35
C LEU A 421 5.11 7.44 -3.56
N SER A 422 5.69 8.41 -4.26
CA SER A 422 5.19 8.91 -5.54
C SER A 422 5.08 7.85 -6.64
N LEU A 423 5.80 6.73 -6.54
CA LEU A 423 5.63 5.61 -7.49
C LEU A 423 4.39 4.77 -7.18
N PHE A 424 3.80 4.93 -6.01
CA PHE A 424 2.71 4.11 -5.52
C PHE A 424 1.37 4.83 -5.62
N THR A 425 0.32 4.06 -5.81
CA THR A 425 -1.07 4.47 -5.68
C THR A 425 -1.48 4.51 -4.20
N GLY A 426 -2.62 5.14 -3.90
CA GLY A 426 -3.18 5.12 -2.54
C GLY A 426 -3.40 3.69 -2.04
N TYR A 427 -4.01 2.83 -2.86
CA TYR A 427 -4.25 1.42 -2.55
C TYR A 427 -2.97 0.61 -2.27
N GLU A 428 -1.91 0.82 -3.06
CA GLU A 428 -0.63 0.16 -2.80
C GLU A 428 -0.04 0.62 -1.44
N LEU A 429 -0.16 1.90 -1.08
CA LEU A 429 0.28 2.38 0.23
C LEU A 429 -0.56 1.81 1.37
N GLU A 430 -1.89 1.78 1.21
CA GLU A 430 -2.80 1.16 2.15
C GLU A 430 -2.42 -0.31 2.40
N THR A 431 -2.19 -1.08 1.34
CA THR A 431 -1.75 -2.48 1.45
C THR A 431 -0.41 -2.61 2.20
N MET A 432 0.53 -1.69 1.97
CA MET A 432 1.82 -1.69 2.70
C MET A 432 1.66 -1.32 4.19
N VAL A 433 0.66 -0.51 4.56
CA VAL A 433 0.45 -0.04 5.94
C VAL A 433 -0.49 -0.96 6.72
N CYS A 434 -1.61 -1.37 6.12
CA CYS A 434 -2.68 -2.13 6.73
C CYS A 434 -2.65 -3.62 6.39
N GLY A 435 -1.77 -4.04 5.47
CA GLY A 435 -1.76 -5.40 4.92
C GLY A 435 -2.85 -5.59 3.87
N SER A 436 -2.80 -6.72 3.15
CA SER A 436 -3.94 -7.13 2.32
C SER A 436 -5.03 -7.70 3.23
N PRO A 437 -6.31 -7.29 3.11
CA PRO A 437 -7.39 -7.95 3.83
C PRO A 437 -7.43 -9.43 3.43
N ASP A 438 -7.39 -10.34 4.40
CA ASP A 438 -7.70 -11.75 4.14
C ASP A 438 -9.22 -11.84 4.03
N ILE A 439 -9.75 -12.23 2.87
CA ILE A 439 -11.19 -12.32 2.63
C ILE A 439 -11.64 -13.76 2.87
N PRO A 440 -12.19 -14.08 4.06
CA PRO A 440 -12.69 -15.42 4.37
C PRO A 440 -14.00 -15.66 3.62
N ILE A 441 -13.90 -16.28 2.44
CA ILE A 441 -15.05 -16.56 1.58
C ILE A 441 -16.18 -17.28 2.31
N ASN A 442 -15.84 -18.20 3.22
CA ASN A 442 -16.84 -18.92 4.01
C ASN A 442 -17.71 -17.99 4.86
N LEU A 443 -17.12 -16.91 5.40
CA LEU A 443 -17.85 -15.91 6.18
C LEU A 443 -18.68 -15.02 5.26
N LEU A 444 -18.12 -14.61 4.12
CA LEU A 444 -18.81 -13.81 3.11
C LEU A 444 -20.06 -14.54 2.57
N LYS A 445 -19.92 -15.83 2.25
CA LYS A 445 -21.03 -16.73 1.85
C LYS A 445 -22.15 -16.76 2.89
N ALA A 446 -21.80 -16.75 4.17
CA ALA A 446 -22.77 -16.85 5.27
C ALA A 446 -23.60 -15.58 5.47
N VAL A 447 -23.11 -14.41 5.02
CA VAL A 447 -23.79 -13.12 5.19
C VAL A 447 -24.29 -12.52 3.87
N ALA A 448 -24.01 -13.16 2.73
CA ALA A 448 -24.43 -12.69 1.42
C ALA A 448 -25.95 -12.73 1.23
N THR A 449 -26.51 -11.65 0.66
CA THR A 449 -27.92 -11.56 0.29
C THR A 449 -28.05 -11.37 -1.21
N TYR A 450 -28.97 -12.12 -1.84
CA TYR A 450 -29.14 -12.14 -3.29
C TYR A 450 -30.44 -11.44 -3.67
N LYS A 451 -30.36 -10.49 -4.61
CA LYS A 451 -31.52 -9.73 -5.09
C LYS A 451 -31.81 -10.09 -6.54
N GLY A 452 -32.99 -10.67 -6.80
CA GLY A 452 -33.42 -11.04 -8.15
C GLY A 452 -32.84 -12.36 -8.68
N VAL A 453 -32.12 -13.12 -7.85
CA VAL A 453 -31.54 -14.42 -8.17
C VAL A 453 -31.62 -15.32 -6.93
N GLU A 454 -31.96 -16.60 -7.10
CA GLU A 454 -32.00 -17.56 -5.99
C GLU A 454 -30.60 -17.97 -5.53
N PRO A 455 -30.38 -18.22 -4.21
CA PRO A 455 -29.06 -18.56 -3.66
C PRO A 455 -28.44 -19.86 -4.22
N ASP A 456 -29.28 -20.79 -4.68
CA ASP A 456 -28.87 -22.07 -5.26
C ASP A 456 -28.73 -22.02 -6.79
N SER A 457 -28.93 -20.85 -7.40
CA SER A 457 -28.83 -20.69 -8.84
C SER A 457 -27.41 -21.00 -9.35
N PRO A 458 -27.27 -21.49 -10.60
CA PRO A 458 -25.97 -21.71 -11.22
C PRO A 458 -25.10 -20.44 -11.26
N LEU A 459 -25.72 -19.26 -11.39
CA LEU A 459 -25.00 -17.98 -11.39
C LEU A 459 -24.35 -17.68 -10.04
N VAL A 460 -25.06 -17.92 -8.94
CA VAL A 460 -24.53 -17.74 -7.58
C VAL A 460 -23.44 -18.76 -7.28
N GLN A 461 -23.61 -20.01 -7.73
CA GLN A 461 -22.57 -21.05 -7.60
C GLN A 461 -21.30 -20.66 -8.36
N TRP A 462 -21.42 -20.25 -9.62
CA TRP A 462 -20.27 -19.81 -10.43
C TRP A 462 -19.57 -18.60 -9.83
N PHE A 463 -20.32 -17.61 -9.32
CA PHE A 463 -19.73 -16.47 -8.63
C PHE A 463 -18.83 -16.93 -7.47
N TRP A 464 -19.32 -17.84 -6.65
CA TRP A 464 -18.55 -18.33 -5.51
C TRP A 464 -17.38 -19.24 -5.87
N ASP A 465 -17.51 -20.05 -6.90
CA ASP A 465 -16.41 -20.87 -7.42
C ASP A 465 -15.28 -19.95 -7.93
N VAL A 466 -15.62 -18.87 -8.64
CA VAL A 466 -14.65 -17.87 -9.11
C VAL A 466 -13.97 -17.16 -7.93
N MET A 467 -14.74 -16.73 -6.92
CA MET A 467 -14.16 -16.11 -5.72
C MET A 467 -13.17 -17.05 -5.02
N GLU A 468 -13.48 -18.34 -4.94
CA GLU A 468 -12.59 -19.35 -4.34
C GLU A 468 -11.30 -19.58 -5.12
N GLU A 469 -11.35 -19.47 -6.45
CA GLU A 469 -10.18 -19.55 -7.33
C GLU A 469 -9.27 -18.31 -7.24
N PHE A 470 -9.82 -17.13 -6.92
CA PHE A 470 -9.03 -15.91 -6.79
C PHE A 470 -8.01 -15.99 -5.66
N THR A 471 -6.82 -15.43 -5.91
CA THR A 471 -5.84 -15.13 -4.88
C THR A 471 -6.38 -14.05 -3.94
N ASN A 472 -5.83 -13.96 -2.73
CA ASN A 472 -6.30 -12.96 -1.77
C ASN A 472 -6.16 -11.51 -2.30
N ALA A 473 -5.14 -11.26 -3.12
CA ALA A 473 -4.93 -9.97 -3.77
C ALA A 473 -5.96 -9.68 -4.88
N GLU A 474 -6.45 -10.70 -5.59
CA GLU A 474 -7.53 -10.56 -6.57
C GLU A 474 -8.86 -10.32 -5.87
N ARG A 475 -9.14 -11.04 -4.78
CA ARG A 475 -10.36 -10.83 -3.98
C ARG A 475 -10.44 -9.43 -3.40
N SER A 476 -9.31 -8.84 -3.00
CA SER A 476 -9.26 -7.49 -2.42
C SER A 476 -9.37 -6.36 -3.45
N LEU A 477 -9.40 -6.67 -4.75
CA LEU A 477 -9.62 -5.69 -5.83
C LEU A 477 -11.10 -5.56 -6.22
N ASP A 478 -11.92 -6.56 -5.93
CA ASP A 478 -13.37 -6.56 -6.23
C ASP A 478 -14.21 -5.78 -5.20
N GLU A 479 -13.59 -5.16 -4.18
CA GLU A 479 -14.27 -4.29 -3.20
C GLU A 479 -14.49 -2.84 -3.69
N THR A 480 -13.87 -2.44 -4.81
CA THR A 480 -14.13 -1.15 -5.48
C THR A 480 -15.14 -1.29 -6.59
#